data_AF-A0A6N7UUX1-F1
#
_entry.id   AF-A0A6N7UUX1-F1
#
_cell.length_a   1.000
_cell.length_b   1.000
_cell.length_c   1.000
_cell.angle_alpha   90.00
_cell.angle_beta   90.00
_cell.angle_gamma   90.00
#
_symmetry.space_group_name_H-M   'P 1'
#
loop_
_entity.id
_entity.type
_entity.pdbx_description
1 polymer ?
#
loop_
_entity_poly.entity_id
_entity_poly.type
_entity_poly.pdbx_seq_one_letter_code
_entity_poly.pdbx_strand_id
1 'polypeptide(L)'
;MACTAAIHSKPARTYGTLEGMDTRNLLNKRQPVRRPAGHNPALFLFAALLAAAGAAVTYFGFVRTTTGQAADESAWREAELVAPGTRVPSLQILDSLPLASVFIALAVIAGVTIYRRRLSPAVIAIATMASANLVTQLLKNLLLDRPDRGVATLAFNSLPSGHTTMAASAMAAVFLVSSPRWRPLTAVLGGTYAVLAGTATFFNLWHRPADVVAAFFVVAACTLVGGLVMMRTNQDWNTLPPGSRGAGGRLWTGLSAAGGMFFLALSAALYAYARWGAGVAGLDGRPLYFWCGLSLILGVGYMIAALGSWLFTQQAGDR
;
A
#
# COMPACT_ATOMS: atom_id res chain seq x y z
N MET A 1 -92.54 13.06 -26.08
CA MET A 1 -92.54 12.76 -27.52
C MET A 1 -91.55 13.69 -28.18
N ALA A 2 -90.57 13.14 -28.88
CA ALA A 2 -89.35 13.81 -29.30
C ALA A 2 -89.47 14.50 -30.68
N CYS A 3 -88.46 15.34 -30.92
CA CYS A 3 -87.78 15.58 -32.19
C CYS A 3 -88.17 16.84 -32.99
N THR A 4 -87.24 17.80 -33.02
CA THR A 4 -87.16 18.89 -34.01
C THR A 4 -85.73 18.95 -34.54
N ALA A 5 -85.60 19.09 -35.86
CA ALA A 5 -84.36 19.17 -36.63
C ALA A 5 -83.63 20.50 -36.45
N ALA A 6 -82.30 20.52 -36.63
CA ALA A 6 -81.57 21.64 -37.24
C ALA A 6 -80.11 21.28 -37.56
N ILE A 7 -79.69 21.68 -38.76
CA ILE A 7 -78.34 21.65 -39.32
C ILE A 7 -77.48 22.72 -38.62
N HIS A 8 -76.29 22.37 -38.13
CA HIS A 8 -75.28 23.39 -37.80
C HIS A 8 -73.83 22.95 -38.05
N SER A 9 -73.07 23.96 -38.47
CA SER A 9 -71.79 24.01 -39.16
C SER A 9 -70.57 23.51 -38.37
N LYS A 10 -69.58 23.00 -39.12
CA LYS A 10 -68.19 22.73 -38.66
C LYS A 10 -67.58 23.92 -37.92
N PRO A 11 -66.92 23.72 -36.77
CA PRO A 11 -65.89 24.63 -36.29
C PRO A 11 -64.52 24.31 -36.92
N ALA A 12 -63.79 25.37 -37.23
CA ALA A 12 -62.50 25.37 -37.90
C ALA A 12 -61.39 24.70 -37.06
N ARG A 13 -60.42 24.10 -37.77
CA ARG A 13 -59.13 23.67 -37.22
C ARG A 13 -58.43 24.84 -36.56
N THR A 14 -58.29 24.80 -35.24
CA THR A 14 -57.20 25.51 -34.55
C THR A 14 -55.94 24.66 -34.72
N TYR A 15 -55.07 25.07 -35.63
CA TYR A 15 -53.67 24.67 -35.58
C TYR A 15 -53.09 25.31 -34.32
N GLY A 16 -53.00 24.54 -33.24
CA GLY A 16 -52.19 24.91 -32.09
C GLY A 16 -50.77 25.11 -32.58
N THR A 17 -50.31 26.35 -32.53
CA THR A 17 -48.92 26.73 -32.72
C THR A 17 -48.06 25.87 -31.82
N LEU A 18 -47.09 25.16 -32.41
CA LEU A 18 -45.93 24.59 -31.70
C LEU A 18 -45.02 25.75 -31.23
N GLU A 19 -45.57 26.71 -30.51
CA GLU A 19 -44.79 27.77 -29.87
C GLU A 19 -44.45 27.32 -28.46
N GLY A 20 -43.16 27.10 -28.24
CA GLY A 20 -42.60 27.01 -26.89
C GLY A 20 -42.27 25.62 -26.38
N MET A 21 -41.83 24.69 -27.22
CA MET A 21 -40.93 23.66 -26.70
C MET A 21 -39.54 24.30 -26.56
N ASP A 22 -39.25 24.82 -25.38
CA ASP A 22 -37.95 25.37 -24.99
C ASP A 22 -36.88 24.27 -25.01
N THR A 23 -36.34 24.00 -26.19
CA THR A 23 -35.29 23.00 -26.44
C THR A 23 -33.98 23.34 -25.73
N ARG A 24 -33.84 24.56 -25.19
CA ARG A 24 -32.67 24.97 -24.39
C ARG A 24 -32.59 24.24 -23.04
N ASN A 25 -33.71 23.73 -22.51
CA ASN A 25 -33.73 22.94 -21.28
C ASN A 25 -33.46 21.44 -21.48
N LEU A 26 -33.49 20.94 -22.73
CA LEU A 26 -33.20 19.54 -23.06
C LEU A 26 -31.71 19.28 -23.31
N LEU A 27 -30.94 20.34 -23.56
CA LEU A 27 -29.49 20.28 -23.64
C LEU A 27 -28.88 20.34 -22.23
N ASN A 28 -28.83 19.15 -21.61
CA ASN A 28 -27.66 18.73 -20.84
C ASN A 28 -27.57 19.16 -19.36
N LYS A 29 -28.65 19.00 -18.57
CA LYS A 29 -28.50 18.55 -17.17
C LYS A 29 -28.21 17.04 -17.15
N ARG A 30 -27.14 16.60 -17.83
CA ARG A 30 -26.53 15.31 -17.45
C ARG A 30 -25.99 15.53 -16.05
N GLN A 31 -26.76 15.13 -15.03
CA GLN A 31 -26.23 14.92 -13.70
C GLN A 31 -24.91 14.16 -13.88
N PRO A 32 -23.76 14.72 -13.48
CA PRO A 32 -22.48 14.04 -13.69
C PRO A 32 -22.60 12.65 -13.08
N VAL A 33 -22.35 11.62 -13.89
CA VAL A 33 -22.45 10.22 -13.46
C VAL A 33 -21.49 10.05 -12.28
N ARG A 34 -22.04 9.94 -11.06
CA ARG A 34 -21.24 9.77 -9.84
C ARG A 34 -20.56 8.41 -9.92
N ARG A 35 -19.23 8.39 -9.81
CA ARG A 35 -18.47 7.14 -9.82
C ARG A 35 -18.60 6.48 -8.44
N PRO A 36 -18.99 5.19 -8.36
CA PRO A 36 -18.96 4.47 -7.10
C PRO A 36 -17.50 4.24 -6.67
N ALA A 37 -17.28 4.13 -5.37
CA ALA A 37 -15.97 3.72 -4.86
C ALA A 37 -15.63 2.29 -5.31
N GLY A 38 -14.37 2.03 -5.64
CA GLY A 38 -13.92 0.70 -6.07
C GLY A 38 -14.53 0.26 -7.41
N HIS A 39 -14.76 1.21 -8.31
CA HIS A 39 -15.38 0.97 -9.62
C HIS A 39 -14.58 0.01 -10.52
N ASN A 40 -13.28 -0.15 -10.31
CA ASN A 40 -12.46 -1.14 -11.03
C ASN A 40 -11.83 -2.15 -10.04
N PRO A 41 -12.49 -3.28 -9.75
CA PRO A 41 -12.01 -4.28 -8.80
C PRO A 41 -10.80 -5.05 -9.34
N ALA A 42 -10.69 -5.18 -10.66
CA ALA A 42 -9.59 -5.88 -11.32
C ALA A 42 -8.24 -5.21 -11.03
N LEU A 43 -8.19 -3.88 -10.89
CA LEU A 43 -6.96 -3.18 -10.52
C LEU A 43 -6.45 -3.56 -9.13
N PHE A 44 -7.34 -3.75 -8.15
CA PHE A 44 -6.95 -4.19 -6.81
C PHE A 44 -6.42 -5.62 -6.81
N LEU A 45 -7.11 -6.53 -7.51
CA LEU A 45 -6.68 -7.92 -7.62
C LEU A 45 -5.37 -8.04 -8.38
N PHE A 46 -5.22 -7.32 -9.50
CA PHE A 46 -3.98 -7.27 -10.27
C PHE A 46 -2.83 -6.70 -9.44
N ALA A 47 -3.04 -5.59 -8.73
CA ALA A 47 -2.02 -5.04 -7.84
C ALA A 47 -1.68 -6.00 -6.68
N ALA A 48 -2.66 -6.73 -6.13
CA ALA A 48 -2.42 -7.73 -5.09
C ALA A 48 -1.58 -8.90 -5.62
N LEU A 49 -1.85 -9.35 -6.84
CA LEU A 49 -1.04 -10.36 -7.53
C LEU A 49 0.38 -9.85 -7.81
N LEU A 50 0.55 -8.60 -8.21
CA LEU A 50 1.88 -8.00 -8.38
C LEU A 50 2.64 -7.90 -7.05
N ALA A 51 1.95 -7.56 -5.95
CA ALA A 51 2.56 -7.55 -4.63
C ALA A 51 2.98 -8.97 -4.19
N ALA A 52 2.12 -9.98 -4.39
CA ALA A 52 2.46 -11.37 -4.13
C ALA A 52 3.62 -11.86 -5.00
N ALA A 53 3.64 -11.48 -6.29
CA ALA A 53 4.76 -11.76 -7.19
C ALA A 53 6.04 -11.06 -6.72
N GLY A 54 5.95 -9.83 -6.18
CA GLY A 54 7.06 -9.13 -5.55
C GLY A 54 7.66 -9.93 -4.38
N ALA A 55 6.82 -10.43 -3.47
CA ALA A 55 7.28 -11.31 -2.38
C ALA A 55 7.93 -12.59 -2.90
N ALA A 56 7.36 -13.21 -3.94
CA ALA A 56 7.91 -14.41 -4.57
C ALA A 56 9.28 -14.12 -5.22
N VAL A 57 9.41 -13.02 -5.96
CA VAL A 57 10.68 -12.58 -6.57
C VAL A 57 11.72 -12.31 -5.50
N THR A 58 11.34 -11.70 -4.36
CA THR A 58 12.26 -11.52 -3.23
C THR A 58 12.76 -12.87 -2.70
N TYR A 59 11.87 -13.84 -2.49
CA TYR A 59 12.25 -15.18 -2.03
C TYR A 59 13.13 -15.92 -3.04
N PHE A 60 12.68 -16.04 -4.30
CA PHE A 60 13.44 -16.77 -5.31
C PHE A 60 14.77 -16.08 -5.65
N GLY A 61 14.80 -14.75 -5.67
CA GLY A 61 16.02 -13.98 -5.91
C GLY A 61 17.01 -14.06 -4.76
N PHE A 62 16.61 -13.68 -3.55
CA PHE A 62 17.53 -13.52 -2.41
C PHE A 62 17.74 -14.79 -1.59
N VAL A 63 16.79 -15.73 -1.59
CA VAL A 63 16.89 -16.97 -0.79
C VAL A 63 17.22 -18.18 -1.64
N ARG A 64 16.72 -18.26 -2.88
CA ARG A 64 16.92 -19.45 -3.75
C ARG A 64 18.08 -19.31 -4.75
N THR A 65 18.88 -18.24 -4.69
CA THR A 65 20.12 -18.13 -5.47
C THR A 65 21.32 -17.88 -4.58
N THR A 66 22.49 -18.41 -4.96
CA THR A 66 23.74 -18.19 -4.22
C THR A 66 24.14 -16.72 -4.23
N THR A 67 23.97 -16.03 -5.37
CA THR A 67 24.30 -14.60 -5.49
C THR A 67 23.41 -13.73 -4.63
N GLY A 68 22.09 -14.00 -4.61
CA GLY A 68 21.16 -13.27 -3.77
C GLY A 68 21.40 -13.52 -2.28
N GLN A 69 21.64 -14.77 -1.88
CA GLN A 69 21.97 -15.09 -0.48
C GLN A 69 23.27 -14.41 -0.05
N ALA A 70 24.30 -14.42 -0.90
CA ALA A 70 25.55 -13.73 -0.62
C ALA A 70 25.36 -12.22 -0.48
N ALA A 71 24.58 -11.58 -1.36
CA ALA A 71 24.33 -10.13 -1.28
C ALA A 71 23.56 -9.74 -0.01
N ASP A 72 22.52 -10.51 0.34
CA ASP A 72 21.67 -10.26 1.51
C ASP A 72 22.43 -10.51 2.82
N GLU A 73 23.28 -11.54 2.86
CA GLU A 73 24.14 -11.83 4.00
C GLU A 73 25.29 -10.82 4.13
N SER A 74 25.92 -10.41 3.03
CA SER A 74 26.92 -9.33 3.05
C SER A 74 26.35 -8.03 3.58
N ALA A 75 25.12 -7.67 3.17
CA ALA A 75 24.44 -6.48 3.70
C ALA A 75 24.24 -6.57 5.22
N TRP A 76 23.86 -7.73 5.72
CA TRP A 76 23.68 -7.99 7.15
C TRP A 76 25.01 -7.92 7.92
N ARG A 77 26.10 -8.51 7.40
CA ARG A 77 27.42 -8.43 8.04
C ARG A 77 28.00 -7.03 8.02
N GLU A 78 27.83 -6.31 6.92
CA GLU A 78 28.28 -4.92 6.82
C GLU A 78 27.48 -3.99 7.75
N ALA A 79 26.23 -4.32 8.09
CA ALA A 79 25.47 -3.58 9.09
C ALA A 79 26.14 -3.62 10.47
N GLU A 80 26.77 -4.74 10.84
CA GLU A 80 27.54 -4.86 12.07
C GLU A 80 28.79 -3.96 12.05
N LEU A 81 29.37 -3.69 10.88
CA LEU A 81 30.51 -2.78 10.75
C LEU A 81 30.09 -1.31 10.85
N VAL A 82 28.94 -0.96 10.27
CA VAL A 82 28.42 0.42 10.22
C VAL A 82 27.78 0.84 11.54
N ALA A 83 27.08 -0.08 12.19
CA ALA A 83 26.49 0.10 13.51
C ALA A 83 26.99 -1.05 14.41
N PRO A 84 28.27 -1.05 14.82
CA PRO A 84 28.81 -2.02 15.75
C PRO A 84 27.92 -2.00 16.98
N GLY A 85 27.48 -3.19 17.42
CA GLY A 85 26.40 -3.48 18.38
C GLY A 85 26.47 -2.80 19.74
N THR A 86 26.64 -1.48 19.76
CA THR A 86 26.22 -0.58 20.81
C THR A 86 24.72 -0.75 20.85
N ARG A 87 24.29 -1.63 21.76
CA ARG A 87 22.94 -1.68 22.31
C ARG A 87 22.67 -0.34 23.00
N VAL A 88 22.61 0.74 22.23
CA VAL A 88 22.18 2.03 22.73
C VAL A 88 20.75 1.81 23.24
N PRO A 89 20.42 2.29 24.45
CA PRO A 89 19.07 2.11 25.04
C PRO A 89 17.93 2.51 24.10
N SER A 90 18.20 3.42 23.15
CA SER A 90 17.27 3.80 22.09
C SER A 90 16.81 2.60 21.24
N LEU A 91 17.69 1.67 20.87
CA LEU A 91 17.33 0.51 20.05
C LEU A 91 16.48 -0.52 20.80
N GLN A 92 16.60 -0.63 22.13
CA GLN A 92 15.73 -1.49 22.95
C GLN A 92 14.28 -1.01 22.99
N ILE A 93 14.06 0.31 22.92
CA ILE A 93 12.72 0.88 22.78
C ILE A 93 12.11 0.45 21.44
N LEU A 94 12.92 0.34 20.39
CA LEU A 94 12.48 -0.09 19.05
C LEU A 94 12.00 -1.55 19.04
N ASP A 95 12.46 -2.39 19.96
CA ASP A 95 12.01 -3.78 20.10
C ASP A 95 10.51 -3.87 20.44
N SER A 96 10.03 -2.92 21.25
CA SER A 96 8.62 -2.85 21.65
C SER A 96 7.75 -2.08 20.66
N LEU A 97 8.34 -1.34 19.71
CA LEU A 97 7.59 -0.48 18.79
C LEU A 97 6.61 -1.25 17.90
N PRO A 98 6.94 -2.40 17.30
CA PRO A 98 5.97 -3.16 16.51
C PRO A 98 4.72 -3.52 17.32
N LEU A 99 4.89 -4.00 18.55
CA LEU A 99 3.77 -4.34 19.42
C LEU A 99 3.00 -3.08 19.86
N ALA A 100 3.70 -2.02 20.26
CA ALA A 100 3.08 -0.74 20.61
C ALA A 100 2.27 -0.16 19.43
N SER A 101 2.76 -0.30 18.19
CA SER A 101 2.07 0.16 16.99
C SER A 101 0.76 -0.55 16.75
N VAL A 102 0.66 -1.85 17.08
CA VAL A 102 -0.59 -2.60 17.03
C VAL A 102 -1.59 -2.02 18.02
N PHE A 103 -1.18 -1.77 19.26
CA PHE A 103 -2.06 -1.15 20.27
C PHE A 103 -2.50 0.26 19.87
N ILE A 104 -1.59 1.08 19.36
CA ILE A 104 -1.92 2.42 18.85
C ILE A 104 -2.90 2.33 17.68
N ALA A 105 -2.66 1.45 16.71
CA ALA A 105 -3.55 1.24 15.58
C ALA A 105 -4.95 0.78 16.03
N LEU A 106 -5.02 -0.18 16.96
CA LEU A 106 -6.29 -0.63 17.56
C LEU A 106 -7.01 0.51 18.28
N ALA A 107 -6.29 1.35 19.04
CA ALA A 107 -6.86 2.52 19.69
C ALA A 107 -7.40 3.55 18.68
N VAL A 108 -6.66 3.82 17.60
CA VAL A 108 -7.12 4.69 16.51
C VAL A 108 -8.36 4.11 15.83
N ILE A 109 -8.35 2.81 15.52
CA ILE A 109 -9.49 2.13 14.90
C ILE A 109 -10.70 2.19 15.84
N ALA A 110 -10.54 1.91 17.13
CA ALA A 110 -11.60 2.01 18.12
C ALA A 110 -12.16 3.44 18.21
N GLY A 111 -11.30 4.46 18.28
CA GLY A 111 -11.71 5.86 18.30
C GLY A 111 -12.50 6.27 17.05
N VAL A 112 -12.00 5.90 15.86
CA VAL A 112 -12.70 6.14 14.58
C VAL A 112 -14.05 5.43 14.54
N THR A 113 -14.09 4.18 15.03
CA THR A 113 -15.30 3.35 15.08
C THR A 113 -16.36 3.95 15.99
N ILE A 114 -15.97 4.40 17.18
CA ILE A 114 -16.86 5.07 18.16
C ILE A 114 -17.38 6.38 17.59
N TYR A 115 -16.48 7.23 17.06
CA TYR A 115 -16.84 8.54 16.51
C TYR A 115 -17.81 8.41 15.33
N ARG A 116 -17.62 7.39 14.49
CA ARG A 116 -18.41 7.21 13.26
C ARG A 116 -19.58 6.23 13.41
N ARG A 117 -19.68 5.53 14.53
CA ARG A 117 -20.69 4.51 14.84
C ARG A 117 -20.84 3.44 13.75
N ARG A 118 -19.72 3.01 13.15
CA ARG A 118 -19.70 2.00 12.08
C ARG A 118 -18.64 0.95 12.35
N LEU A 119 -19.09 -0.29 12.59
CA LEU A 119 -18.21 -1.43 12.87
C LEU A 119 -17.56 -2.02 11.62
N SER A 120 -18.21 -1.94 10.45
CA SER A 120 -17.72 -2.60 9.23
C SER A 120 -16.28 -2.20 8.84
N PRO A 121 -15.91 -0.91 8.79
CA PRO A 121 -14.52 -0.52 8.49
C PRO A 121 -13.51 -1.06 9.52
N ALA A 122 -13.89 -1.10 10.80
CA ALA A 122 -13.04 -1.60 11.88
C ALA A 122 -12.73 -3.08 11.70
N VAL A 123 -13.77 -3.88 11.46
CA VAL A 123 -13.65 -5.34 11.25
C VAL A 123 -12.77 -5.63 10.04
N ILE A 124 -12.95 -4.92 8.93
CA ILE A 124 -12.15 -5.12 7.72
C ILE A 124 -10.69 -4.76 7.97
N ALA A 125 -10.42 -3.64 8.65
CA ALA A 125 -9.06 -3.21 8.95
C ALA A 125 -8.33 -4.19 9.89
N ILE A 126 -9.01 -4.65 10.96
CA ILE A 126 -8.46 -5.64 11.90
C ILE A 126 -8.24 -6.98 11.20
N ALA A 127 -9.20 -7.45 10.40
CA ALA A 127 -9.07 -8.69 9.64
C ALA A 127 -7.92 -8.62 8.62
N THR A 128 -7.72 -7.46 7.97
CA THR A 128 -6.58 -7.23 7.07
C THR A 128 -5.25 -7.31 7.82
N MET A 129 -5.17 -6.68 9.00
CA MET A 129 -3.97 -6.73 9.83
C MET A 129 -3.68 -8.16 10.31
N ALA A 130 -4.69 -8.86 10.81
CA ALA A 130 -4.58 -10.24 11.28
C ALA A 130 -4.18 -11.20 10.16
N SER A 131 -4.78 -11.06 8.97
CA SER A 131 -4.44 -11.89 7.80
C SER A 131 -3.01 -11.68 7.33
N ALA A 132 -2.50 -10.44 7.29
CA ALA A 132 -1.10 -10.17 6.94
C ALA A 132 -0.13 -10.88 7.91
N ASN A 133 -0.39 -10.81 9.21
CA ASN A 133 0.43 -11.48 10.22
C ASN A 133 0.32 -13.01 10.10
N LEU A 134 -0.89 -13.55 9.90
CA LEU A 134 -1.10 -14.98 9.69
C LEU A 134 -0.35 -15.47 8.45
N VAL A 135 -0.48 -14.78 7.31
CA VAL A 135 0.23 -15.12 6.07
C VAL A 135 1.75 -15.09 6.28
N THR A 136 2.28 -14.07 6.97
CA THR A 136 3.71 -14.03 7.31
C THR A 136 4.14 -15.25 8.13
N GLN A 137 3.37 -15.65 9.15
CA GLN A 137 3.71 -16.81 9.96
C GLN A 137 3.60 -18.13 9.17
N LEU A 138 2.60 -18.26 8.30
CA LEU A 138 2.46 -19.42 7.43
C LEU A 138 3.64 -19.51 6.45
N LEU A 139 3.98 -18.40 5.77
CA LEU A 139 5.11 -18.36 4.84
C LEU A 139 6.42 -18.69 5.54
N LYS A 140 6.67 -18.07 6.70
CA LYS A 140 7.92 -18.24 7.44
C LYS A 140 8.10 -19.66 7.97
N ASN A 141 7.05 -20.25 8.54
CA ASN A 141 7.15 -21.49 9.32
C ASN A 141 6.74 -22.75 8.56
N LEU A 142 5.97 -22.64 7.46
CA LEU A 142 5.38 -23.79 6.77
C LEU A 142 5.71 -23.86 5.28
N LEU A 143 5.73 -22.73 4.55
CA LEU A 143 5.87 -22.77 3.09
C LEU A 143 7.29 -22.54 2.58
N LEU A 144 8.08 -21.70 3.25
CA LEU A 144 9.37 -21.26 2.72
C LEU A 144 10.52 -21.93 3.46
N ASP A 145 11.30 -22.72 2.72
CA ASP A 145 12.57 -23.26 3.16
C ASP A 145 13.73 -22.34 2.77
N ARG A 146 14.81 -22.36 3.56
CA ARG A 146 16.07 -21.70 3.22
C ARG A 146 17.12 -22.78 2.95
N PRO A 147 17.37 -23.14 1.68
CA PRO A 147 18.36 -24.16 1.36
C PRO A 147 19.77 -23.64 1.62
N ASP A 148 20.67 -24.52 2.06
CA ASP A 148 22.10 -24.24 2.09
C ASP A 148 22.63 -24.13 0.66
N ARG A 149 23.26 -23.00 0.34
CA ARG A 149 23.87 -22.71 -0.97
C ARG A 149 25.38 -22.45 -0.86
N GLY A 150 26.01 -22.90 0.24
CA GLY A 150 27.43 -22.66 0.52
C GLY A 150 27.73 -21.24 1.00
N VAL A 151 26.70 -20.49 1.39
CA VAL A 151 26.83 -19.17 2.05
C VAL A 151 26.62 -19.39 3.53
N ALA A 152 27.59 -19.02 4.37
CA ALA A 152 27.47 -19.13 5.82
C ALA A 152 26.32 -18.25 6.33
N THR A 153 25.17 -18.85 6.57
CA THR A 153 23.93 -18.18 7.01
C THR A 153 23.24 -19.03 8.08
N LEU A 154 22.18 -18.49 8.71
CA LEU A 154 21.32 -19.27 9.60
C LEU A 154 20.65 -20.41 8.83
N ALA A 155 20.64 -21.62 9.40
CA ALA A 155 20.08 -22.81 8.77
C ALA A 155 18.54 -22.78 8.62
N PHE A 156 17.85 -21.82 9.26
CA PHE A 156 16.40 -21.68 9.23
C PHE A 156 15.95 -20.44 8.46
N ASN A 157 14.72 -20.51 7.91
CA ASN A 157 14.13 -19.41 7.17
C ASN A 157 13.71 -18.26 8.10
N SER A 158 14.16 -17.04 7.77
CA SER A 158 13.83 -15.80 8.49
C SER A 158 12.81 -14.93 7.75
N LEU A 159 12.48 -15.28 6.50
CA LEU A 159 11.62 -14.52 5.59
C LEU A 159 10.16 -15.00 5.67
N PRO A 160 9.15 -14.11 5.75
CA PRO A 160 9.23 -12.66 5.92
C PRO A 160 9.47 -12.22 7.38
N SER A 161 9.90 -10.97 7.58
CA SER A 161 10.05 -10.38 8.92
C SER A 161 8.69 -10.19 9.63
N GLY A 162 8.55 -10.82 10.80
CA GLY A 162 7.34 -10.71 11.65
C GLY A 162 7.19 -9.32 12.27
N HIS A 163 8.27 -8.74 12.81
CA HIS A 163 8.26 -7.40 13.40
C HIS A 163 7.89 -6.33 12.37
N THR A 164 8.47 -6.41 11.17
CA THR A 164 8.13 -5.52 10.06
C THR A 164 6.68 -5.71 9.63
N THR A 165 6.20 -6.96 9.56
CA THR A 165 4.79 -7.24 9.23
C THR A 165 3.85 -6.62 10.25
N MET A 166 4.10 -6.76 11.55
CA MET A 166 3.29 -6.16 12.60
C MET A 166 3.21 -4.64 12.45
N ALA A 167 4.36 -3.97 12.35
CA ALA A 167 4.44 -2.52 12.19
C ALA A 167 3.74 -2.01 10.92
N ALA A 168 4.03 -2.64 9.78
CA ALA A 168 3.47 -2.23 8.49
C ALA A 168 1.97 -2.52 8.40
N SER A 169 1.51 -3.65 8.91
CA SER A 169 0.08 -4.02 8.91
C SER A 169 -0.75 -3.15 9.84
N ALA A 170 -0.21 -2.72 10.98
CA ALA A 170 -0.84 -1.74 11.86
C ALA A 170 -1.08 -0.40 11.14
N MET A 171 -0.06 0.12 10.44
CA MET A 171 -0.20 1.34 9.65
C MET A 171 -1.13 1.17 8.43
N ALA A 172 -1.12 -0.01 7.80
CA ALA A 172 -2.07 -0.33 6.74
C ALA A 172 -3.51 -0.33 7.23
N ALA A 173 -3.77 -0.84 8.45
CA ALA A 173 -5.10 -0.80 9.06
C ALA A 173 -5.55 0.65 9.31
N VAL A 174 -4.67 1.51 9.84
CA VAL A 174 -4.91 2.96 10.00
C VAL A 174 -5.17 3.63 8.64
N PHE A 175 -4.43 3.26 7.61
CA PHE A 175 -4.63 3.75 6.24
C PHE A 175 -6.01 3.36 5.68
N LEU A 176 -6.47 2.13 5.90
CA LEU A 176 -7.77 1.65 5.41
C LEU A 176 -8.94 2.42 6.05
N VAL A 177 -8.89 2.65 7.36
CA VAL A 177 -9.92 3.42 8.08
C VAL A 177 -9.81 4.93 7.84
N SER A 178 -8.68 5.41 7.31
CA SER A 178 -8.51 6.83 7.00
C SER A 178 -9.47 7.27 5.88
N SER A 179 -10.07 8.45 6.06
CA SER A 179 -10.93 9.03 5.04
C SER A 179 -10.13 9.34 3.76
N PRO A 180 -10.72 9.24 2.55
CA PRO A 180 -10.01 9.41 1.28
C PRO A 180 -9.13 10.67 1.18
N ARG A 181 -9.56 11.79 1.80
CA ARG A 181 -8.79 13.06 1.80
C ARG A 181 -7.44 12.98 2.52
N TRP A 182 -7.33 12.14 3.55
CA TRP A 182 -6.14 12.00 4.37
C TRP A 182 -5.28 10.82 3.96
N ARG A 183 -5.80 9.89 3.14
CA ARG A 183 -5.09 8.68 2.71
C ARG A 183 -3.70 8.95 2.15
N PRO A 184 -3.45 9.99 1.32
CA PRO A 184 -2.09 10.26 0.87
C PRO A 184 -1.13 10.59 2.00
N LEU A 185 -1.56 11.39 2.98
CA LEU A 185 -0.74 11.71 4.15
C LEU A 185 -0.54 10.47 5.03
N THR A 186 -1.60 9.70 5.30
CA THR A 186 -1.51 8.47 6.08
C THR A 186 -0.62 7.44 5.40
N ALA A 187 -0.63 7.34 4.07
CA ALA A 187 0.23 6.45 3.30
C ALA A 187 1.69 6.84 3.44
N VAL A 188 2.03 8.13 3.34
CA VAL A 188 3.41 8.60 3.52
C VAL A 188 3.87 8.38 4.96
N LEU A 189 3.11 8.84 5.96
CA LEU A 189 3.50 8.70 7.37
C LEU A 189 3.57 7.21 7.79
N GLY A 190 2.58 6.42 7.37
CA GLY A 190 2.56 4.98 7.61
C GLY A 190 3.66 4.22 6.87
N GLY A 191 3.95 4.61 5.63
CA GLY A 191 5.07 4.10 4.84
C GLY A 191 6.41 4.42 5.48
N THR A 192 6.62 5.68 5.90
CA THR A 192 7.81 6.10 6.65
C THR A 192 7.96 5.30 7.94
N TYR A 193 6.89 5.14 8.72
CA TYR A 193 6.94 4.33 9.94
C TYR A 193 7.31 2.86 9.64
N ALA A 194 6.67 2.25 8.65
CA ALA A 194 6.96 0.87 8.25
C ALA A 194 8.41 0.70 7.77
N VAL A 195 8.92 1.66 7.00
CA VAL A 195 10.32 1.72 6.55
C VAL A 195 11.26 1.86 7.74
N LEU A 196 11.00 2.77 8.67
CA LEU A 196 11.83 2.96 9.87
C LEU A 196 11.85 1.71 10.74
N ALA A 197 10.69 1.08 10.97
CA ALA A 197 10.60 -0.18 11.71
C ALA A 197 11.35 -1.32 11.00
N GLY A 198 11.20 -1.43 9.68
CA GLY A 198 11.93 -2.41 8.87
C GLY A 198 13.45 -2.20 8.92
N THR A 199 13.90 -0.96 8.71
CA THR A 199 15.31 -0.58 8.83
C THR A 199 15.85 -0.86 10.23
N ALA A 200 15.07 -0.63 11.29
CA ALA A 200 15.48 -0.94 12.65
C ALA A 200 15.73 -2.45 12.84
N THR A 201 14.90 -3.32 12.28
CA THR A 201 15.15 -4.77 12.35
C THR A 201 16.43 -5.19 11.61
N PHE A 202 16.82 -4.43 10.58
CA PHE A 202 18.06 -4.63 9.85
C PHE A 202 19.28 -4.14 10.65
N PHE A 203 19.21 -2.94 11.23
CA PHE A 203 20.28 -2.37 12.05
C PHE A 203 20.50 -3.13 13.36
N ASN A 204 19.44 -3.69 13.95
CA ASN A 204 19.52 -4.56 15.12
C ASN A 204 20.04 -5.98 14.79
N LEU A 205 20.41 -6.24 13.52
CA LEU A 205 20.91 -7.52 13.05
C LEU A 205 19.92 -8.68 13.24
N TRP A 206 18.62 -8.40 13.34
CA TRP A 206 17.59 -9.43 13.49
C TRP A 206 17.16 -10.03 12.16
N HIS A 207 17.10 -9.19 11.13
CA HIS A 207 16.55 -9.54 9.84
C HIS A 207 17.42 -8.99 8.72
N ARG A 208 17.49 -9.76 7.64
CA ARG A 208 18.18 -9.32 6.42
C ARG A 208 17.27 -8.38 5.62
N PRO A 209 17.82 -7.53 4.73
CA PRO A 209 17.00 -6.64 3.90
C PRO A 209 15.87 -7.35 3.13
N ALA A 210 16.12 -8.53 2.58
CA ALA A 210 15.10 -9.30 1.87
C ALA A 210 13.92 -9.71 2.78
N ASP A 211 14.15 -10.01 4.05
CA ASP A 211 13.10 -10.36 5.01
C ASP A 211 12.11 -9.19 5.20
N VAL A 212 12.63 -7.96 5.25
CA VAL A 212 11.87 -6.72 5.40
C VAL A 212 11.08 -6.39 4.12
N VAL A 213 11.73 -6.52 2.96
CA VAL A 213 11.12 -6.27 1.65
C VAL A 213 9.96 -7.24 1.39
N ALA A 214 10.16 -8.53 1.68
CA ALA A 214 9.09 -9.53 1.55
C ALA A 214 7.90 -9.22 2.47
N ALA A 215 8.16 -8.75 3.70
CA ALA A 215 7.10 -8.36 4.62
C ALA A 215 6.25 -7.19 4.08
N PHE A 216 6.87 -6.18 3.46
CA PHE A 216 6.13 -5.10 2.82
C PHE A 216 5.22 -5.59 1.70
N PHE A 217 5.71 -6.51 0.85
CA PHE A 217 4.89 -7.09 -0.22
C PHE A 217 3.72 -7.93 0.31
N VAL A 218 3.94 -8.74 1.35
CA VAL A 218 2.87 -9.52 2.01
C VAL A 218 1.79 -8.59 2.58
N VAL A 219 2.20 -7.54 3.31
CA VAL A 219 1.28 -6.55 3.86
C VAL A 219 0.55 -5.81 2.75
N ALA A 220 1.23 -5.42 1.68
CA ALA A 220 0.61 -4.75 0.53
C ALA A 220 -0.46 -5.64 -0.13
N ALA A 221 -0.16 -6.91 -0.38
CA ALA A 221 -1.10 -7.86 -0.97
C ALA A 221 -2.37 -7.99 -0.11
N CYS A 222 -2.21 -8.18 1.21
CA CYS A 222 -3.35 -8.26 2.14
C CYS A 222 -4.14 -6.94 2.18
N THR A 223 -3.44 -5.80 2.20
CA THR A 223 -4.05 -4.47 2.21
C THR A 223 -4.85 -4.18 0.95
N LEU A 224 -4.41 -4.65 -0.21
CA LEU A 224 -5.11 -4.49 -1.47
C LEU A 224 -6.40 -5.32 -1.51
N VAL A 225 -6.35 -6.56 -0.99
CA VAL A 225 -7.56 -7.41 -0.85
C VAL A 225 -8.53 -6.80 0.17
N GLY A 226 -8.07 -6.46 1.37
CA GLY A 226 -8.89 -5.82 2.40
C GLY A 226 -9.42 -4.46 1.95
N GLY A 227 -8.62 -3.71 1.20
CA GLY A 227 -8.98 -2.46 0.54
C GLY A 227 -10.10 -2.62 -0.47
N LEU A 228 -10.06 -3.64 -1.31
CA LEU A 228 -11.13 -3.93 -2.25
C LEU A 228 -12.45 -4.19 -1.51
N VAL A 229 -12.41 -5.02 -0.46
CA VAL A 229 -13.59 -5.27 0.39
C VAL A 229 -14.10 -3.97 1.01
N MET A 230 -13.21 -3.17 1.62
CA MET A 230 -13.52 -1.87 2.21
C MET A 230 -14.21 -0.92 1.21
N MET A 231 -13.67 -0.80 0.01
CA MET A 231 -14.18 0.11 -1.02
C MET A 231 -15.56 -0.35 -1.54
N ARG A 232 -15.83 -1.65 -1.53
CA ARG A 232 -17.09 -2.24 -2.01
C ARG A 232 -18.20 -2.26 -0.97
N THR A 233 -17.88 -2.54 0.29
CA THR A 233 -18.89 -2.64 1.35
C THR A 233 -19.18 -1.30 2.03
N ASN A 234 -18.24 -0.35 1.95
CA ASN A 234 -18.37 0.97 2.60
C ASN A 234 -18.25 2.10 1.56
N GLN A 235 -19.08 2.09 0.52
CA GLN A 235 -18.98 3.04 -0.59
C GLN A 235 -19.07 4.51 -0.13
N ASP A 236 -20.03 4.86 0.72
CA ASP A 236 -20.22 6.22 1.23
C ASP A 236 -19.01 6.76 1.99
N TRP A 237 -18.28 5.87 2.68
CA TRP A 237 -17.04 6.20 3.40
C TRP A 237 -15.92 6.62 2.47
N ASN A 238 -15.94 6.09 1.25
CA ASN A 238 -14.88 6.14 0.27
C ASN A 238 -15.14 7.16 -0.84
N THR A 239 -15.87 8.22 -0.51
CA THR A 239 -16.24 9.30 -1.44
C THR A 239 -15.49 10.60 -1.12
N LEU A 240 -15.14 11.34 -2.18
CA LEU A 240 -14.54 12.67 -2.13
C LEU A 240 -15.53 13.73 -2.65
N PRO A 241 -15.58 14.93 -2.04
CA PRO A 241 -16.30 16.04 -2.64
C PRO A 241 -15.71 16.45 -4.01
N PRO A 242 -16.52 17.04 -4.90
CA PRO A 242 -16.04 17.59 -6.17
C PRO A 242 -14.85 18.54 -5.95
N GLY A 243 -13.83 18.47 -6.81
CA GLY A 243 -12.62 19.31 -6.69
C GLY A 243 -11.66 18.92 -5.55
N SER A 244 -12.02 17.96 -4.69
CA SER A 244 -11.19 17.56 -3.53
C SER A 244 -10.06 16.59 -3.86
N ARG A 245 -9.93 16.16 -5.12
CA ARG A 245 -8.75 15.43 -5.65
C ARG A 245 -7.54 16.38 -5.82
N GLY A 246 -7.34 17.25 -4.85
CA GLY A 246 -6.49 18.44 -4.91
C GLY A 246 -4.98 18.15 -4.91
N ALA A 247 -4.20 19.21 -5.15
CA ALA A 247 -2.75 19.17 -5.31
C ALA A 247 -2.02 18.57 -4.10
N GLY A 248 -2.50 18.78 -2.87
CA GLY A 248 -1.85 18.28 -1.66
C GLY A 248 -1.71 16.75 -1.61
N GLY A 249 -2.75 16.01 -2.01
CA GLY A 249 -2.69 14.55 -2.08
C GLY A 249 -1.73 14.03 -3.16
N ARG A 250 -1.64 14.76 -4.28
CA ARG A 250 -0.69 14.47 -5.37
C ARG A 250 0.74 14.77 -4.96
N LEU A 251 0.97 15.83 -4.18
CA LEU A 251 2.29 16.19 -3.66
C LEU A 251 2.83 15.07 -2.76
N TRP A 252 2.08 14.65 -1.73
CA TRP A 252 2.52 13.57 -0.83
C TRP A 252 2.81 12.26 -1.57
N THR A 253 1.90 11.88 -2.46
CA THR A 253 2.07 10.68 -3.29
C THR A 253 3.29 10.80 -4.22
N GLY A 254 3.49 11.98 -4.82
CA GLY A 254 4.60 12.28 -5.72
C GLY A 254 5.95 12.29 -5.00
N LEU A 255 6.03 12.87 -3.79
CA LEU A 255 7.23 12.85 -2.95
C LEU A 255 7.61 11.42 -2.57
N SER A 256 6.62 10.61 -2.15
CA SER A 256 6.83 9.19 -1.86
C SER A 256 7.30 8.42 -3.09
N ALA A 257 6.71 8.66 -4.26
CA ALA A 257 7.12 8.02 -5.50
C ALA A 257 8.53 8.43 -5.92
N ALA A 258 8.86 9.72 -5.85
CA ALA A 258 10.19 10.23 -6.19
C ALA A 258 11.27 9.67 -5.26
N GLY A 259 11.02 9.67 -3.95
CA GLY A 259 11.91 9.05 -2.96
C GLY A 259 12.07 7.55 -3.19
N GLY A 260 10.95 6.85 -3.43
CA GLY A 260 10.94 5.42 -3.73
C GLY A 260 11.78 5.08 -4.97
N MET A 261 11.55 5.78 -6.08
CA MET A 261 12.31 5.60 -7.32
C MET A 261 13.80 5.92 -7.14
N PHE A 262 14.12 7.01 -6.43
CA PHE A 262 15.50 7.38 -6.15
C PHE A 262 16.23 6.26 -5.37
N PHE A 263 15.64 5.75 -4.29
CA PHE A 263 16.26 4.70 -3.48
C PHE A 263 16.33 3.36 -4.19
N LEU A 264 15.34 3.01 -5.04
CA LEU A 264 15.44 1.82 -5.89
C LEU A 264 16.57 1.94 -6.92
N ALA A 265 16.70 3.09 -7.59
CA ALA A 265 17.79 3.35 -8.53
C ALA A 265 19.15 3.32 -7.83
N LEU A 266 19.25 3.92 -6.64
CA LEU A 266 20.45 3.88 -5.81
C LEU A 266 20.80 2.45 -5.40
N SER A 267 19.82 1.65 -4.95
CA SER A 267 20.04 0.24 -4.60
C SER A 267 20.57 -0.56 -5.79
N ALA A 268 19.95 -0.41 -6.97
CA ALA A 268 20.41 -1.07 -8.20
C ALA A 268 21.82 -0.65 -8.62
N ALA A 269 22.12 0.66 -8.55
CA ALA A 269 23.44 1.19 -8.87
C ALA A 269 24.53 0.69 -7.91
N LEU A 270 24.25 0.69 -6.60
CA LEU A 270 25.16 0.18 -5.57
C LEU A 270 25.41 -1.32 -5.74
N TYR A 271 24.37 -2.10 -5.99
CA TYR A 271 24.50 -3.54 -6.27
C TYR A 271 25.33 -3.79 -7.52
N ALA A 272 25.08 -3.06 -8.61
CA ALA A 272 25.82 -3.21 -9.85
C ALA A 272 27.30 -2.84 -9.68
N TYR A 273 27.58 -1.76 -8.95
CA TYR A 273 28.94 -1.35 -8.63
C TYR A 273 29.65 -2.37 -7.74
N ALA A 274 28.99 -2.90 -6.71
CA ALA A 274 29.55 -3.93 -5.84
C ALA A 274 29.81 -5.25 -6.58
N ARG A 275 28.94 -5.61 -7.54
CA ARG A 275 29.01 -6.88 -8.26
C ARG A 275 30.01 -6.88 -9.42
N TRP A 276 30.08 -5.78 -10.17
CA TRP A 276 30.86 -5.70 -11.41
C TRP A 276 31.89 -4.58 -11.44
N GLY A 277 31.70 -3.52 -10.63
CA GLY A 277 32.55 -2.32 -10.65
C GLY A 277 33.73 -2.35 -9.70
N ALA A 278 33.73 -3.20 -8.67
CA ALA A 278 34.72 -3.14 -7.60
C ALA A 278 36.16 -3.57 -8.01
N GLY A 279 36.34 -4.38 -9.06
CA GLY A 279 37.68 -4.84 -9.50
C GLY A 279 38.54 -5.45 -8.38
N VAL A 280 39.87 -5.50 -8.56
CA VAL A 280 40.84 -5.92 -7.51
C VAL A 280 40.97 -4.86 -6.39
N ALA A 281 40.44 -3.65 -6.62
CA ALA A 281 40.34 -2.57 -5.64
C ALA A 281 39.18 -2.73 -4.64
N GLY A 282 38.40 -3.81 -4.71
CA GLY A 282 37.25 -4.12 -3.83
C GLY A 282 37.57 -4.36 -2.35
N LEU A 283 38.77 -3.99 -1.89
CA LEU A 283 39.25 -4.11 -0.50
C LEU A 283 39.12 -2.79 0.30
N ASP A 284 38.48 -1.75 -0.25
CA ASP A 284 38.36 -0.43 0.38
C ASP A 284 37.47 -0.38 1.65
N GLY A 285 37.01 -1.52 2.18
CA GLY A 285 36.24 -1.60 3.42
C GLY A 285 34.90 -0.85 3.41
N ARG A 286 34.43 -0.40 2.24
CA ARG A 286 33.18 0.35 2.10
C ARG A 286 31.97 -0.59 2.18
N PRO A 287 30.98 -0.29 3.03
CA PRO A 287 29.83 -1.17 3.26
C PRO A 287 28.77 -1.00 2.15
N LEU A 288 29.11 -1.40 0.92
CA LEU A 288 28.27 -1.20 -0.27
C LEU A 288 26.98 -2.03 -0.25
N TYR A 289 27.04 -3.27 0.24
CA TYR A 289 25.87 -4.13 0.35
C TYR A 289 24.92 -3.63 1.45
N PHE A 290 25.45 -3.07 2.55
CA PHE A 290 24.65 -2.39 3.57
C PHE A 290 23.83 -1.24 2.97
N TRP A 291 24.48 -0.31 2.27
CA TRP A 291 23.79 0.82 1.64
C TRP A 291 22.81 0.37 0.55
N CYS A 292 23.16 -0.69 -0.19
CA CYS A 292 22.27 -1.33 -1.15
C CYS A 292 21.01 -1.88 -0.47
N GLY A 293 21.16 -2.63 0.63
CA GLY A 293 20.05 -3.21 1.40
C GLY A 293 19.16 -2.14 2.03
N LEU A 294 19.75 -1.12 2.64
CA LEU A 294 19.01 0.02 3.20
C LEU A 294 18.21 0.77 2.12
N SER A 295 18.84 1.04 0.97
CA SER A 295 18.18 1.70 -0.16
C SER A 295 17.07 0.84 -0.75
N LEU A 296 17.21 -0.49 -0.74
CA LEU A 296 16.14 -1.40 -1.18
C LEU A 296 14.92 -1.31 -0.26
N ILE A 297 15.11 -1.34 1.07
CA ILE A 297 14.04 -1.21 2.07
C ILE A 297 13.30 0.12 1.88
N LEU A 298 14.05 1.23 1.81
CA LEU A 298 13.52 2.57 1.60
C LEU A 298 12.73 2.65 0.28
N GLY A 299 13.34 2.19 -0.81
CA GLY A 299 12.78 2.23 -2.15
C GLY A 299 11.47 1.48 -2.27
N VAL A 300 11.45 0.22 -1.83
CA VAL A 300 10.24 -0.62 -1.88
C VAL A 300 9.13 -0.06 -0.99
N GLY A 301 9.46 0.30 0.26
CA GLY A 301 8.45 0.80 1.21
C GLY A 301 7.77 2.09 0.72
N TYR A 302 8.55 3.05 0.23
CA TYR A 302 8.00 4.30 -0.31
C TYR A 302 7.25 4.12 -1.64
N MET A 303 7.68 3.18 -2.50
CA MET A 303 6.93 2.86 -3.71
C MET A 303 5.59 2.19 -3.42
N ILE A 304 5.53 1.25 -2.47
CA ILE A 304 4.28 0.61 -2.05
C ILE A 304 3.32 1.67 -1.47
N ALA A 305 3.82 2.56 -0.61
CA ALA A 305 3.02 3.65 -0.06
C ALA A 305 2.47 4.58 -1.16
N ALA A 306 3.31 4.96 -2.13
CA ALA A 306 2.91 5.81 -3.25
C ALA A 306 1.86 5.15 -4.14
N LEU A 307 2.11 3.90 -4.57
CA LEU A 307 1.21 3.15 -5.44
C LEU A 307 -0.13 2.84 -4.74
N GLY A 308 -0.09 2.49 -3.45
CA GLY A 308 -1.29 2.31 -2.63
C GLY A 308 -2.10 3.61 -2.50
N SER A 309 -1.45 4.73 -2.15
CA SER A 309 -2.09 6.04 -2.09
C SER A 309 -2.75 6.42 -3.42
N TRP A 310 -2.02 6.26 -4.52
CA TRP A 310 -2.49 6.54 -5.87
C TRP A 310 -3.72 5.70 -6.23
N LEU A 311 -3.64 4.38 -6.07
CA LEU A 311 -4.73 3.46 -6.42
C LEU A 311 -6.00 3.77 -5.62
N PHE A 312 -5.91 3.92 -4.30
CA PHE A 312 -7.07 4.19 -3.46
C PHE A 312 -7.69 5.57 -3.72
N THR A 313 -6.87 6.55 -4.08
CA THR A 313 -7.35 7.91 -4.44
C THR A 313 -8.04 7.90 -5.80
N GLN A 314 -7.50 7.17 -6.78
CA GLN A 314 -8.11 6.99 -8.10
C GLN A 314 -9.46 6.26 -7.99
N GLN A 315 -9.55 5.28 -7.09
CA GLN A 315 -10.76 4.47 -6.90
C GLN A 315 -11.77 5.09 -5.92
N ALA A 316 -11.48 6.25 -5.34
CA ALA A 316 -12.42 6.96 -4.49
C ALA A 316 -13.60 7.52 -5.31
N GLY A 317 -14.82 7.27 -4.81
CA GLY A 317 -16.06 7.70 -5.46
C GLY A 317 -16.31 9.20 -5.36
N ASP A 318 -17.28 9.69 -6.11
CA ASP A 318 -17.70 11.10 -6.06
C ASP A 318 -18.88 11.26 -5.07
N ARG A 319 -18.84 12.28 -4.21
CA ARG A 319 -19.96 12.61 -3.30
C ARG A 319 -21.14 13.23 -4.01
#